data_AF-A0A937X668-F1
#
_entry.id   AF-A0A937X668-F1
#
_cell.length_a   1.000
_cell.length_b   1.000
_cell.length_c   1.000
_cell.angle_alpha   90.00
_cell.angle_beta   90.00
_cell.angle_gamma   90.00
#
_symmetry.space_group_name_H-M   'P 1'
#
loop_
_entity.id
_entity.type
_entity.pdbx_description
1 polymer ?
#
loop_
_entity_poly.entity_id
_entity_poly.type
_entity_poly.pdbx_seq_one_letter_code
_entity_poly.pdbx_strand_id
1 'polypeptide(L)'
;FIAAMVEDARCSVEREPGCVRFDIIQDAGDPNRIWVYEVYKDEQAFEHHMTTPHFLTWKETVKDWRTDGPKGALRGSSVIWPEAGRF
;
A
#
# COMPACT_ATOMS: atom_id res chain seq x y z
N PHE A 1 -10.73 -5.60 -8.15
CA PHE A 1 -9.78 -5.53 -7.02
C PHE A 1 -8.43 -4.96 -7.46
N ILE A 2 -7.64 -5.69 -8.27
CA ILE A 2 -6.27 -5.31 -8.68
C ILE A 2 -6.20 -3.89 -9.28
N ALA A 3 -7.08 -3.55 -10.23
CA ALA A 3 -7.06 -2.23 -10.87
C ALA A 3 -7.20 -1.06 -9.87
N ALA A 4 -8.05 -1.22 -8.85
CA ALA A 4 -8.21 -0.20 -7.81
C ALA A 4 -6.95 -0.10 -6.93
N MET A 5 -6.29 -1.22 -6.62
CA MET A 5 -5.03 -1.21 -5.86
C MET A 5 -3.89 -0.55 -6.63
N VAL A 6 -3.79 -0.84 -7.92
CA VAL A 6 -2.75 -0.28 -8.78
C VAL A 6 -2.93 1.23 -8.90
N GLU A 7 -4.16 1.74 -8.99
CA GLU A 7 -4.40 3.18 -9.05
C GLU A 7 -4.04 3.88 -7.73
N ASP A 8 -4.34 3.26 -6.59
CA ASP A 8 -3.93 3.74 -5.27
C ASP A 8 -2.40 3.83 -5.18
N ALA A 9 -1.71 2.71 -5.42
CA ALA A 9 -0.26 2.62 -5.40
C ALA A 9 0.43 3.62 -6.35
N ARG A 10 -0.07 3.73 -7.58
CA ARG A 10 0.46 4.67 -8.60
C ARG A 10 0.33 6.11 -8.13
N CYS A 11 -0.84 6.48 -7.61
CA CYS A 11 -1.05 7.83 -7.08
C CYS A 11 -0.19 8.11 -5.85
N SER A 12 -0.02 7.15 -4.94
CA SER A 12 0.84 7.33 -3.76
C SER A 12 2.29 7.56 -4.16
N VAL A 13 2.84 6.74 -5.06
CA VAL A 13 4.23 6.89 -5.55
C VAL A 13 4.42 8.21 -6.30
N GLU A 14 3.46 8.63 -7.13
CA GLU A 14 3.58 9.87 -7.93
C GLU A 14 3.35 11.15 -7.12
N ARG A 15 2.49 11.11 -6.09
CA ARG A 15 1.90 12.31 -5.50
C ARG A 15 2.14 12.47 -4.00
N GLU A 16 2.57 11.42 -3.30
CA GLU A 16 2.85 11.49 -1.87
C GLU A 16 4.37 11.53 -1.65
N PRO A 17 4.98 12.68 -1.32
CA PRO A 17 6.42 12.77 -1.11
C PRO A 17 6.94 11.88 0.02
N GLY A 18 6.06 11.42 0.90
CA GLY A 18 6.34 10.50 1.99
C GLY A 18 6.24 9.02 1.63
N CYS A 19 5.65 8.67 0.49
CA CYS A 19 5.62 7.30 -0.04
C CYS A 19 6.98 6.99 -0.68
N VAL A 20 7.67 5.97 -0.15
CA VAL A 20 8.98 5.51 -0.64
C VAL A 20 8.81 4.33 -1.59
N ARG A 21 7.84 3.45 -1.30
CA ARG A 21 7.54 2.27 -2.10
C ARG A 21 6.10 1.83 -1.90
N PHE A 22 5.45 1.40 -2.97
CA PHE A 22 4.10 0.87 -2.94
C PHE A 22 3.97 -0.23 -3.98
N ASP A 23 4.29 -1.47 -3.59
CA ASP A 23 4.22 -2.61 -4.51
C ASP A 23 2.90 -3.35 -4.36
N ILE A 24 2.26 -3.64 -5.50
CA ILE A 24 1.14 -4.56 -5.61
C ILE A 24 1.66 -5.87 -6.20
N ILE A 25 1.64 -6.94 -5.40
CA ILE A 25 2.26 -8.22 -5.76
C ILE A 25 1.17 -9.30 -5.74
N GLN A 26 0.95 -9.96 -6.87
CA GLN A 26 0.07 -11.13 -6.92
C GLN A 26 0.84 -12.37 -6.45
N ASP A 27 0.24 -13.14 -5.55
CA ASP A 27 0.83 -14.39 -5.06
C ASP A 27 0.94 -15.41 -6.21
N ALA A 28 2.07 -16.09 -6.30
CA ALA A 28 2.33 -17.06 -7.38
C ALA A 28 1.52 -18.36 -7.23
N GLY A 29 1.13 -18.72 -6.00
CA GLY A 29 0.36 -19.92 -5.68
C GLY A 29 -1.15 -19.69 -5.61
N ASP A 30 -1.60 -18.44 -5.44
CA ASP A 30 -3.01 -18.08 -5.35
C ASP A 30 -3.29 -16.72 -6.03
N PRO A 31 -3.89 -16.68 -7.23
CA PRO A 31 -4.15 -15.43 -7.94
C PRO A 31 -5.16 -14.52 -7.23
N ASN A 32 -5.91 -15.02 -6.24
CA ASN A 32 -6.83 -14.22 -5.42
C ASN A 32 -6.15 -13.61 -4.18
N ARG A 33 -4.88 -13.94 -3.93
CA ARG A 33 -4.10 -13.36 -2.85
C ARG A 33 -3.19 -12.27 -3.40
N ILE A 34 -3.39 -11.06 -2.87
CA ILE A 34 -2.58 -9.89 -3.21
C ILE A 34 -1.80 -9.44 -1.97
N TRP A 35 -0.49 -9.30 -2.12
CA TRP A 35 0.39 -8.69 -1.13
C TRP A 35 0.55 -7.21 -1.45
N VAL A 36 0.55 -6.40 -0.40
CA VAL A 36 0.79 -4.95 -0.49
C VAL A 36 2.02 -4.65 0.33
N TYR A 37 3.02 -4.05 -0.29
CA TYR A 37 4.24 -3.63 0.38
C TYR A 37 4.37 -2.11 0.30
N GLU A 38 4.00 -1.48 1.40
CA GLU A 38 4.00 -0.04 1.60
C GLU A 38 5.19 0.37 2.49
N VAL A 39 6.03 1.26 1.98
CA VAL A 39 7.11 1.88 2.75
C VAL A 39 6.91 3.38 2.72
N TYR A 40 6.80 3.97 3.91
CA TYR A 40 6.69 5.40 4.11
C TYR A 40 7.92 5.92 4.85
N LYS A 41 8.22 7.22 4.67
CA LYS A 41 9.34 7.88 5.36
C LYS A 41 9.18 7.85 6.88
N ASP A 42 7.95 8.00 7.35
CA ASP A 42 7.57 8.03 8.75
C ASP A 42 6.08 7.72 8.92
N GLU A 43 5.61 7.70 10.18
CA GLU A 43 4.21 7.47 10.52
C GLU A 43 3.29 8.58 10.00
N GLN A 44 3.74 9.84 10.00
CA GLN A 44 2.94 10.97 9.52
C GLN A 44 2.65 10.87 8.01
N ALA A 45 3.60 10.38 7.22
CA ALA A 45 3.42 10.10 5.81
C ALA A 45 2.36 9.01 5.56
N PHE A 46 2.35 7.96 6.38
CA PHE A 46 1.32 6.93 6.32
C PHE A 46 -0.06 7.46 6.76
N GLU A 47 -0.10 8.27 7.82
CA GLU A 47 -1.33 8.94 8.24
C GLU A 47 -1.89 9.84 7.16
N HIS A 48 -1.02 10.59 6.46
CA HIS A 48 -1.40 11.40 5.32
C HIS A 48 -2.00 10.54 4.20
N HIS A 49 -1.33 9.44 3.83
CA HIS A 49 -1.82 8.49 2.84
C HIS A 49 -3.28 8.07 3.11
N MET A 50 -3.60 7.72 4.35
CA MET A 50 -4.95 7.30 4.74
C MET A 50 -6.04 8.37 4.58
N THR A 51 -5.67 9.62 4.30
CA THR A 51 -6.60 10.74 4.06
C THR A 51 -6.72 11.14 2.59
N THR A 52 -5.89 10.58 1.70
CA THR A 52 -5.83 11.04 0.31
C THR A 52 -7.04 10.60 -0.51
N PRO A 53 -7.41 11.34 -1.57
CA PRO A 53 -8.57 10.97 -2.39
C PRO A 53 -8.44 9.59 -3.06
N HIS A 54 -7.23 9.16 -3.44
CA HIS A 54 -7.00 7.89 -4.10
C HIS A 54 -7.15 6.71 -3.12
N PHE A 55 -6.61 6.83 -1.90
CA PHE A 55 -6.82 5.86 -0.84
C PHE A 55 -8.30 5.73 -0.47
N LEU A 56 -9.00 6.86 -0.28
CA LEU A 56 -10.42 6.85 0.05
C LEU A 56 -11.27 6.21 -1.06
N THR A 57 -10.94 6.50 -2.33
CA THR A 57 -11.61 5.89 -3.49
C THR A 57 -11.36 4.38 -3.53
N TRP A 58 -10.13 3.94 -3.33
CA TRP A 58 -9.78 2.53 -3.27
C TRP A 58 -10.53 1.83 -2.13
N LYS A 59 -10.45 2.38 -0.91
CA LYS A 59 -11.07 1.84 0.30
C LYS A 59 -12.57 1.63 0.10
N GLU A 60 -13.26 2.62 -0.48
CA GLU A 60 -14.68 2.53 -0.77
C GLU A 60 -14.99 1.49 -1.86
N THR A 61 -14.19 1.48 -2.94
CA THR A 61 -14.37 0.59 -4.08
C THR A 61 -14.27 -0.89 -3.70
N VAL A 62 -13.34 -1.24 -2.81
CA VAL A 62 -13.02 -2.63 -2.49
C VAL A 62 -13.62 -3.14 -1.18
N LYS A 63 -14.43 -2.32 -0.50
CA LYS A 63 -14.92 -2.60 0.88
C LYS A 63 -15.64 -3.95 1.01
N ASP A 64 -16.35 -4.38 -0.05
CA ASP A 64 -17.15 -5.61 -0.06
C ASP A 64 -16.48 -6.75 -0.84
N TRP A 65 -15.22 -6.59 -1.26
CA TRP A 65 -14.53 -7.56 -2.14
C TRP A 65 -13.59 -8.51 -1.39
N ARG A 66 -13.47 -8.37 -0.07
CA ARG A 66 -12.58 -9.18 0.76
C ARG A 66 -13.38 -10.07 1.68
N THR A 67 -13.00 -11.35 1.75
CA THR A 67 -13.60 -12.33 2.67
C THR A 67 -13.08 -12.19 4.09
N ASP A 68 -11.82 -11.78 4.24
CA ASP A 68 -11.15 -11.51 5.52
C ASP A 68 -10.62 -10.06 5.55
N GLY A 69 -10.46 -9.51 6.76
CA GLY A 69 -9.72 -8.27 6.95
C GLY A 69 -8.24 -8.40 6.54
N PRO A 70 -7.53 -7.27 6.34
CA PRO A 70 -6.10 -7.31 6.03
C PRO A 70 -5.32 -8.00 7.15
N LYS A 71 -4.59 -9.07 6.81
CA LYS A 71 -3.67 -9.75 7.71
C LYS A 71 -2.27 -9.18 7.45
N GLY A 72 -1.86 -8.21 8.26
CA GLY A 72 -0.55 -7.56 8.14
C GLY A 72 0.42 -8.04 9.21
N ALA A 73 1.65 -8.39 8.82
CA ALA A 73 2.72 -8.79 9.74
C ALA A 73 3.73 -7.67 10.06
N LEU A 74 3.61 -6.50 9.43
CA LEU A 74 4.71 -5.50 9.39
C LEU A 74 4.30 -4.06 9.75
N ARG A 75 3.07 -3.82 10.27
CA ARG A 75 2.70 -2.47 10.69
C ARG A 75 3.58 -2.02 11.87
N GLY A 76 4.21 -0.86 11.75
CA GLY A 76 5.18 -0.35 12.73
C GLY A 76 6.57 -0.98 12.65
N SER A 77 6.88 -1.73 11.59
CA SER A 77 8.23 -2.25 11.32
C SER A 77 9.06 -1.28 10.47
N SER A 78 10.39 -1.38 10.54
CA SER A 78 11.30 -0.55 9.75
C SER A 78 12.08 -1.39 8.72
N VAL A 79 12.33 -0.81 7.55
CA VAL A 79 13.22 -1.39 6.54
C VAL A 79 14.66 -1.23 7.01
N ILE A 80 15.36 -2.34 7.27
CA ILE A 80 16.79 -2.33 7.65
C ILE A 80 17.68 -2.25 6.40
N TRP A 81 17.23 -2.78 5.26
CA TRP A 81 17.93 -2.72 3.98
C TRP A 81 16.94 -2.73 2.79
N PRO A 82 17.16 -1.95 1.72
CA PRO A 82 18.21 -0.94 1.59
C PRO A 82 18.04 0.19 2.60
N GLU A 83 19.13 0.86 2.93
CA GLU A 83 19.08 2.06 3.77
C GLU A 83 18.09 3.08 3.19
N ALA A 84 17.40 3.82 4.07
CA ALA A 84 16.41 4.80 3.66
C ALA A 84 17.00 5.81 2.65
N GLY A 85 16.34 5.98 1.50
CA GLY A 85 16.80 6.88 0.43
C GLY A 85 17.55 6.22 -0.74
N ARG A 86 17.63 4.88 -0.79
CA ARG A 86 18.23 4.13 -1.91
C ARG A 86 17.26 3.70 -3.02
N PHE A 87 16.08 4.32 -3.11
CA PHE A 87 15.07 4.05 -4.14
C PHE A 87 14.98 5.19 -5.14
#